data_AF-A0AAV2PVE7-F1
#
_entry.id   AF-A0AAV2PVE7-F1
#
_cell.length_a   1.000
_cell.length_b   1.000
_cell.length_c   1.000
_cell.angle_alpha   90.00
_cell.angle_beta   90.00
_cell.angle_gamma   90.00
#
_symmetry.space_group_name_H-M   'P 1'
#
loop_
_entity.id
_entity.type
_entity.pdbx_description
1 polymer ?
#
loop_
_entity_poly.entity_id
_entity_poly.type
_entity_poly.pdbx_seq_one_letter_code
_entity_poly.pdbx_strand_id
1 'polypeptide(L)'
;MSTSFMDNNYITFNAHINTRRYQHALDYIGQNILFHVLQSLVIGNLGNILEITEKALGENKPLTKLFTDLQISQLKEESPSSWDITLLYKVIRIICGMALMDSDKWSKKEDGDKTLESLLFDLKELRNRGIHNSHRQVLSSSQLEHSLEELKTLSMKILDALIETATERRKEIDVDREGGLRKYVEMVIADVKKRVVEPK
;
A
#
# COMPACT_ATOMS: atom_id res chain seq x y z
N MET A 1 3.82 17.91 44.59
CA MET A 1 3.98 16.50 44.16
C MET A 1 2.70 16.08 43.45
N SER A 2 2.81 15.32 42.35
CA SER A 2 1.73 14.75 41.50
C SER A 2 1.36 15.46 40.18
N THR A 3 2.31 16.08 39.48
CA THR A 3 2.16 16.44 38.04
C THR A 3 2.71 15.35 37.10
N SER A 4 3.73 14.61 37.52
CA SER A 4 4.44 13.60 36.71
C SER A 4 3.59 12.41 36.21
N PHE A 5 2.49 12.06 36.89
CA PHE A 5 1.68 10.89 36.50
C PHE A 5 0.67 11.20 35.39
N MET A 6 0.16 12.44 35.34
CA MET A 6 -0.74 12.91 34.28
C MET A 6 0.04 13.12 32.97
N ASP A 7 1.25 13.68 33.04
CA ASP A 7 2.09 13.96 31.87
C ASP A 7 2.48 12.67 31.12
N ASN A 8 2.84 11.61 31.84
CA ASN A 8 3.22 10.32 31.22
C ASN A 8 2.04 9.62 30.53
N ASN A 9 0.83 9.68 31.11
CA ASN A 9 -0.36 9.09 30.51
C ASN A 9 -0.81 9.87 29.26
N TYR A 10 -0.66 11.19 29.28
CA TYR A 10 -1.02 12.08 28.18
C TYR A 10 -0.07 11.95 26.98
N ILE A 11 1.25 11.88 27.23
CA ILE A 11 2.27 11.57 26.20
C ILE A 11 1.98 10.23 25.53
N THR A 12 1.56 9.24 26.31
CA THR A 12 1.20 7.92 25.80
C THR A 12 -0.05 7.97 24.92
N PHE A 13 -1.10 8.70 25.33
CA PHE A 13 -2.34 8.82 24.53
C PHE A 13 -2.13 9.49 23.18
N ASN A 14 -1.45 10.65 23.14
CA ASN A 14 -1.17 11.35 21.88
C ASN A 14 -0.32 10.53 20.93
N ALA A 15 0.64 9.77 21.46
CA ALA A 15 1.47 8.92 20.64
C ALA A 15 0.67 7.72 20.07
N HIS A 16 -0.35 7.22 20.78
CA HIS A 16 -1.28 6.21 20.23
C HIS A 16 -2.15 6.78 19.11
N ILE A 17 -2.64 8.03 19.27
CA ILE A 17 -3.36 8.73 18.21
C ILE A 17 -2.47 8.84 16.97
N ASN A 18 -1.22 9.26 17.12
CA ASN A 18 -0.27 9.38 16.00
C ASN A 18 -0.09 8.04 15.27
N THR A 19 0.08 6.93 16.00
CA THR A 19 0.17 5.60 15.39
C THR A 19 -1.08 5.27 14.57
N ARG A 20 -2.29 5.53 15.09
CA ARG A 20 -3.55 5.29 14.36
C ARG A 20 -3.69 6.18 13.12
N ARG A 21 -3.30 7.44 13.24
CA ARG A 21 -3.31 8.40 12.13
C ARG A 21 -2.37 7.96 11.01
N TYR A 22 -1.17 7.49 11.36
CA TYR A 22 -0.24 6.93 10.40
C TYR A 22 -0.81 5.68 9.72
N GLN A 23 -1.38 4.74 10.49
CA GLN A 23 -1.99 3.53 9.93
C GLN A 23 -3.10 3.85 8.93
N HIS A 24 -4.00 4.77 9.30
CA HIS A 24 -5.06 5.22 8.42
C HIS A 24 -4.50 5.82 7.13
N ALA A 25 -3.46 6.67 7.22
CA ALA A 25 -2.80 7.23 6.05
C ALA A 25 -2.18 6.13 5.17
N LEU A 26 -1.49 5.17 5.78
CA LEU A 26 -0.81 4.05 5.11
C LEU A 26 -1.79 3.14 4.38
N ASP A 27 -2.87 2.74 5.03
CA ASP A 27 -3.91 1.92 4.40
C ASP A 27 -4.59 2.68 3.26
N TYR A 28 -4.98 3.94 3.48
CA TYR A 28 -5.73 4.72 2.49
C TYR A 28 -4.88 5.07 1.26
N ILE A 29 -3.67 5.57 1.48
CA ILE A 29 -2.73 5.90 0.39
C ILE A 29 -2.26 4.61 -0.31
N GLY A 30 -1.84 3.61 0.46
CA GLY A 30 -1.31 2.36 -0.10
C GLY A 30 -2.35 1.60 -0.92
N GLN A 31 -3.59 1.54 -0.47
CA GLN A 31 -4.70 0.94 -1.22
C GLN A 31 -4.92 1.67 -2.55
N ASN A 32 -5.00 3.00 -2.54
CA ASN A 32 -5.23 3.77 -3.77
C ASN A 32 -4.09 3.64 -4.77
N ILE A 33 -2.84 3.61 -4.29
CA ILE A 33 -1.66 3.39 -5.15
C ILE A 33 -1.71 2.00 -5.76
N LEU A 34 -1.91 0.95 -4.95
CA LEU A 34 -1.96 -0.42 -5.47
C LEU A 34 -3.13 -0.62 -6.43
N PHE A 35 -4.30 -0.04 -6.13
CA PHE A 35 -5.43 -0.06 -7.03
C PHE A 35 -5.11 0.62 -8.37
N HIS A 36 -4.49 1.81 -8.33
CA HIS A 36 -4.08 2.50 -9.55
C HIS A 36 -3.05 1.68 -10.36
N VAL A 37 -2.06 1.08 -9.69
CA VAL A 37 -1.10 0.17 -10.31
C VAL A 37 -1.81 -1.02 -10.96
N LEU A 38 -2.76 -1.66 -10.27
CA LEU A 38 -3.55 -2.75 -10.82
C LEU A 38 -4.31 -2.32 -12.09
N GLN A 39 -4.95 -1.16 -12.05
CA GLN A 39 -5.68 -0.60 -13.20
C GLN A 39 -4.77 -0.30 -14.39
N SER A 40 -3.59 0.25 -14.15
CA SER A 40 -2.63 0.58 -15.22
C SER A 40 -1.97 -0.67 -15.81
N LEU A 41 -1.84 -1.74 -15.02
CA LEU A 41 -1.23 -2.99 -15.47
C LEU A 41 -2.22 -3.91 -16.21
N VAL A 42 -3.47 -3.99 -15.74
CA VAL A 42 -4.54 -4.77 -16.37
C VAL A 42 -5.09 -4.02 -17.58
N ILE A 43 -4.71 -4.44 -18.78
CA ILE A 43 -5.33 -3.96 -20.02
C ILE A 43 -6.70 -4.62 -20.14
N GLY A 44 -7.78 -3.94 -19.76
CA GLY A 44 -9.14 -4.47 -19.93
C GLY A 44 -10.12 -4.04 -18.84
N ASN A 45 -11.25 -4.75 -18.77
CA ASN A 45 -12.28 -4.51 -17.78
C ASN A 45 -11.88 -5.13 -16.43
N LEU A 46 -11.87 -4.32 -15.37
CA LEU A 46 -11.62 -4.75 -13.99
C LEU A 46 -12.70 -5.73 -13.49
N GLY A 47 -13.84 -5.83 -14.17
CA GLY A 47 -14.86 -6.85 -13.89
C GLY A 47 -14.33 -8.28 -13.99
N ASN A 48 -13.35 -8.55 -14.88
CA ASN A 48 -12.87 -9.92 -15.08
C ASN A 48 -11.60 -10.25 -14.28
N ILE A 49 -11.28 -9.53 -13.19
CA ILE A 49 -10.02 -9.76 -12.44
C ILE A 49 -9.89 -11.20 -11.95
N LEU A 50 -10.98 -11.85 -11.53
CA LEU A 50 -10.95 -13.25 -11.12
C LEU A 50 -10.45 -14.15 -12.27
N GLU A 51 -11.08 -14.05 -13.43
CA GLU A 51 -10.72 -14.82 -14.63
C GLU A 51 -9.27 -14.53 -15.08
N ILE A 52 -8.86 -13.26 -15.07
CA ILE A 52 -7.49 -12.85 -15.41
C ILE A 52 -6.49 -13.47 -14.42
N THR A 53 -6.83 -13.48 -13.14
CA THR A 53 -5.99 -14.06 -12.08
C THR A 53 -5.89 -15.58 -12.25
N GLU A 54 -6.99 -16.28 -12.51
CA GLU A 54 -7.00 -17.73 -12.77
C GLU A 54 -6.18 -18.09 -14.00
N LYS A 55 -6.35 -17.33 -15.09
CA LYS A 55 -5.58 -17.52 -16.33
C LYS A 55 -4.08 -17.32 -16.10
N ALA A 56 -3.71 -16.33 -15.29
CA ALA A 56 -2.30 -16.07 -14.96
C ALA A 56 -1.68 -17.14 -14.05
N LEU A 57 -2.48 -17.81 -13.21
CA LEU A 57 -2.04 -18.94 -12.37
C LEU A 57 -1.82 -20.23 -13.18
N GLY A 58 -2.60 -20.41 -14.25
CA GLY A 58 -2.63 -21.61 -15.05
C GLY A 58 -3.31 -22.80 -14.33
N GLU A 59 -3.50 -23.89 -15.06
CA GLU A 59 -4.33 -25.04 -14.64
C GLU A 59 -3.82 -25.76 -13.37
N ASN A 60 -2.55 -25.57 -13.00
CA ASN A 60 -1.88 -26.35 -11.94
C ASN A 60 -1.89 -25.68 -10.55
N LYS A 61 -2.40 -24.45 -10.41
CA LYS A 61 -2.38 -23.70 -9.14
C LYS A 61 -3.78 -23.15 -8.81
N PRO A 62 -4.62 -23.92 -8.08
CA PRO A 62 -5.94 -23.45 -7.70
C PRO A 62 -5.85 -22.25 -6.76
N LEU A 63 -6.77 -21.28 -6.94
CA LEU A 63 -6.86 -20.06 -6.12
C LEU A 63 -6.91 -20.35 -4.60
N THR A 64 -7.58 -21.45 -4.23
CA THR A 64 -7.74 -21.90 -2.83
C THR A 64 -6.43 -22.20 -2.11
N LYS A 65 -5.32 -22.39 -2.84
CA LYS A 65 -3.98 -22.53 -2.23
C LYS A 65 -3.31 -21.20 -1.89
N LEU A 66 -3.75 -20.09 -2.51
CA LEU A 66 -3.07 -18.78 -2.43
C LEU A 66 -3.91 -17.71 -1.75
N PHE A 67 -5.23 -17.87 -1.77
CA PHE A 67 -6.20 -16.93 -1.25
C PHE A 67 -7.06 -17.59 -0.17
N THR A 68 -7.44 -16.81 0.84
CA THR A 68 -8.45 -17.24 1.80
C THR A 68 -9.84 -17.20 1.17
N ASP A 69 -10.82 -17.90 1.77
CA ASP A 69 -12.20 -17.87 1.29
C ASP A 69 -12.77 -16.45 1.21
N LEU A 70 -12.41 -15.59 2.18
CA LEU A 70 -12.77 -14.18 2.16
C LEU A 70 -12.18 -13.46 0.93
N GLN A 71 -10.90 -13.68 0.64
CA GLN A 71 -10.24 -13.07 -0.52
C GLN A 71 -10.86 -13.58 -1.83
N ILE A 72 -11.20 -14.86 -1.91
CA ILE A 72 -11.88 -15.43 -3.09
C ILE A 72 -13.26 -14.80 -3.29
N SER A 73 -14.03 -14.60 -2.20
CA SER A 73 -15.31 -13.89 -2.27
C SER A 73 -15.13 -12.45 -2.74
N GLN A 74 -14.12 -11.73 -2.22
CA GLN A 74 -13.80 -10.37 -2.66
C GLN A 74 -13.42 -10.29 -4.15
N LEU A 75 -12.71 -11.29 -4.68
CA LEU A 75 -12.38 -11.37 -6.11
C LEU A 75 -13.63 -11.54 -6.99
N LYS A 76 -14.69 -12.19 -6.47
CA LYS A 76 -15.97 -12.40 -7.18
C LYS A 76 -16.88 -11.18 -7.18
N GLU A 77 -16.74 -10.29 -6.19
CA GLU A 77 -17.58 -9.09 -6.04
C GLU A 77 -17.18 -7.95 -6.99
N GLU A 78 -16.11 -8.10 -7.79
CA GLU A 78 -15.67 -7.15 -8.83
C GLU A 78 -15.48 -5.70 -8.34
N SER A 79 -15.12 -5.51 -7.06
CA SER A 79 -14.94 -4.18 -6.47
C SER A 79 -13.54 -3.98 -5.86
N PRO A 80 -12.49 -3.83 -6.72
CA PRO A 80 -11.11 -3.83 -6.24
C PRO A 80 -10.74 -2.57 -5.46
N SER A 81 -11.54 -1.50 -5.55
CA SER A 81 -11.37 -0.28 -4.75
C SER A 81 -11.59 -0.50 -3.26
N SER A 82 -12.22 -1.61 -2.87
CA SER A 82 -12.47 -1.97 -1.46
C SER A 82 -11.46 -2.98 -0.89
N TRP A 83 -10.60 -3.55 -1.75
CA TRP A 83 -9.67 -4.60 -1.35
C TRP A 83 -8.53 -4.04 -0.52
N ASP A 84 -8.08 -4.80 0.48
CA ASP A 84 -6.93 -4.40 1.27
C ASP A 84 -5.62 -4.45 0.46
N ILE A 85 -4.59 -3.80 1.00
CA ILE A 85 -3.24 -3.77 0.41
C ILE A 85 -2.70 -5.18 0.14
N THR A 86 -3.03 -6.17 0.98
CA THR A 86 -2.51 -7.52 0.85
C THR A 86 -3.12 -8.24 -0.35
N LEU A 87 -4.43 -8.14 -0.52
CA LEU A 87 -5.16 -8.71 -1.64
C LEU A 87 -4.73 -8.05 -2.96
N LEU A 88 -4.72 -6.71 -3.01
CA LEU A 88 -4.26 -5.97 -4.19
C LEU A 88 -2.84 -6.39 -4.59
N TYR A 89 -1.92 -6.43 -3.64
CA TYR A 89 -0.54 -6.85 -3.89
C TYR A 89 -0.45 -8.30 -4.41
N LYS A 90 -1.21 -9.24 -3.83
CA LYS A 90 -1.25 -10.64 -4.31
C LYS A 90 -1.74 -10.73 -5.75
N VAL A 91 -2.82 -10.03 -6.09
CA VAL A 91 -3.39 -10.02 -7.45
C VAL A 91 -2.39 -9.44 -8.45
N ILE A 92 -1.83 -8.27 -8.15
CA ILE A 92 -0.82 -7.60 -9.00
C ILE A 92 0.34 -8.55 -9.29
N ARG A 93 0.86 -9.23 -8.25
CA ARG A 93 1.94 -10.21 -8.43
C ARG A 93 1.58 -11.31 -9.42
N ILE A 94 0.41 -11.91 -9.25
CA ILE A 94 -0.03 -13.01 -10.10
C ILE A 94 -0.18 -12.56 -11.55
N ILE A 95 -0.92 -11.47 -11.77
CA ILE A 95 -1.22 -10.97 -13.12
C ILE A 95 0.06 -10.56 -13.86
N CYS A 96 1.04 -10.02 -13.15
CA CYS A 96 2.31 -9.64 -13.75
C CYS A 96 3.31 -10.80 -13.87
N GLY A 97 2.93 -12.02 -13.52
CA GLY A 97 3.83 -13.17 -13.53
C GLY A 97 4.98 -13.05 -12.53
N MET A 98 4.84 -12.20 -11.51
CA MET A 98 5.82 -12.10 -10.43
C MET A 98 5.78 -13.41 -9.64
N ALA A 99 6.92 -14.09 -9.57
CA ALA A 99 7.02 -15.44 -9.02
C ALA A 99 6.29 -15.58 -7.68
N LEU A 100 5.41 -16.57 -7.58
CA LEU A 100 4.70 -16.94 -6.36
C LEU A 100 5.68 -17.62 -5.40
N MET A 101 6.28 -16.83 -4.50
CA MET A 101 7.04 -17.20 -3.29
C MET A 101 8.20 -18.22 -3.35
N ASP A 102 8.45 -18.95 -4.44
CA ASP A 102 9.50 -20.00 -4.46
C ASP A 102 10.72 -19.69 -5.34
N SER A 103 10.84 -18.47 -5.89
CA SER A 103 12.05 -18.11 -6.63
C SER A 103 12.97 -17.23 -5.79
N ASP A 104 14.21 -17.68 -5.60
CA ASP A 104 15.33 -16.96 -4.97
C ASP A 104 15.58 -15.54 -5.53
N LYS A 105 15.03 -15.22 -6.71
CA LYS A 105 15.11 -13.90 -7.36
C LYS A 105 14.40 -12.77 -6.62
N TRP A 106 13.45 -13.07 -5.72
CA TRP A 106 12.63 -12.05 -5.06
C TRP A 106 12.63 -12.15 -3.53
N SER A 107 13.24 -13.20 -2.97
CA SER A 107 13.60 -13.28 -1.54
C SER A 107 14.89 -12.52 -1.23
N LYS A 108 15.63 -12.14 -2.27
CA LYS A 108 16.82 -11.29 -2.20
C LYS A 108 16.50 -9.96 -2.87
N LYS A 109 16.80 -8.86 -2.19
CA LYS A 109 17.02 -7.58 -2.87
C LYS A 109 18.15 -7.82 -3.86
N GLU A 110 17.87 -7.81 -5.16
CA GLU A 110 18.96 -7.57 -6.12
C GLU A 110 19.41 -6.13 -5.84
N ASP A 111 20.65 -5.99 -5.35
CA ASP A 111 21.22 -4.71 -4.96
C ASP A 111 21.17 -3.75 -6.15
N GLY A 112 20.38 -2.69 -6.02
CA GLY A 112 20.44 -1.51 -6.90
C GLY A 112 19.22 -1.23 -7.77
N ASP A 113 18.39 -2.22 -8.08
CA ASP A 113 17.28 -2.00 -9.02
C ASP A 113 15.99 -1.58 -8.32
N LYS A 114 15.60 -0.30 -8.50
CA LYS A 114 14.33 0.29 -8.05
C LYS A 114 13.18 -0.11 -8.99
N THR A 115 12.99 -1.40 -9.22
CA THR A 115 11.88 -1.89 -10.05
C THR A 115 10.53 -1.57 -9.39
N LEU A 116 9.48 -1.41 -10.19
CA LEU A 116 8.12 -1.20 -9.67
C LEU A 116 7.78 -2.30 -8.65
N GLU A 117 8.12 -3.55 -8.95
CA GLU A 117 7.91 -4.71 -8.11
C GLU A 117 8.58 -4.59 -6.72
N SER A 118 9.84 -4.12 -6.69
CA SER A 118 10.57 -3.89 -5.43
C SER A 118 9.89 -2.83 -4.56
N LEU A 119 9.39 -1.77 -5.18
CA LEU A 119 8.72 -0.66 -4.49
C LEU A 119 7.33 -1.07 -3.96
N LEU A 120 6.58 -1.88 -4.72
CA LEU A 120 5.31 -2.46 -4.26
C LEU A 120 5.53 -3.41 -3.06
N PHE A 121 6.63 -4.17 -3.07
CA PHE A 121 7.02 -4.99 -1.93
C PHE A 121 7.37 -4.14 -0.71
N ASP A 122 8.17 -3.08 -0.89
CA ASP A 122 8.50 -2.14 0.19
C ASP A 122 7.25 -1.51 0.81
N LEU A 123 6.22 -1.17 0.00
CA LEU A 123 4.95 -0.63 0.50
C LEU A 123 4.18 -1.65 1.34
N LYS A 124 4.13 -2.91 0.89
CA LYS A 124 3.51 -4.00 1.62
C LYS A 124 4.24 -4.30 2.93
N GLU A 125 5.57 -4.27 2.94
CA GLU A 125 6.37 -4.43 4.16
C GLU A 125 6.21 -3.25 5.11
N LEU A 126 6.13 -2.02 4.61
CA LEU A 126 5.82 -0.84 5.41
C LEU A 126 4.47 -1.00 6.13
N ARG A 127 3.45 -1.49 5.42
CA ARG A 127 2.12 -1.83 5.99
C ARG A 127 2.20 -2.93 7.04
N ASN A 128 2.94 -4.01 6.76
CA ASN A 128 3.12 -5.10 7.72
C ASN A 128 3.81 -4.62 9.00
N ARG A 129 4.86 -3.80 8.89
CA ARG A 129 5.50 -3.16 10.04
C ARG A 129 4.50 -2.29 10.81
N GLY A 130 3.72 -1.45 10.11
CA GLY A 130 2.71 -0.58 10.71
C GLY A 130 1.62 -1.33 11.50
N ILE A 131 1.26 -2.55 11.07
CA ILE A 131 0.26 -3.38 11.75
C ILE A 131 0.87 -4.24 12.84
N HIS A 132 1.96 -4.95 12.57
CA HIS A 132 2.57 -5.86 13.54
C HIS A 132 3.29 -5.13 14.67
N ASN A 133 3.82 -3.93 14.41
CA ASN A 133 4.42 -3.09 15.46
C ASN A 133 3.37 -2.23 16.18
N SER A 134 2.11 -2.20 15.75
CA SER A 134 1.07 -1.33 16.33
C SER A 134 0.81 -1.53 17.82
N HIS A 135 1.08 -2.75 18.34
CA HIS A 135 0.90 -3.09 19.75
C HIS A 135 2.15 -2.77 20.59
N ARG A 136 3.28 -2.44 19.96
CA ARG A 136 4.58 -2.21 20.63
C ARG A 136 5.18 -0.85 20.34
N GLN A 137 4.81 -0.21 19.23
CA GLN A 137 5.42 1.01 18.73
C GLN A 137 4.38 2.13 18.72
N VAL A 138 4.57 3.04 19.68
CA VAL A 138 3.76 4.24 19.84
C VAL A 138 4.56 5.41 19.24
N LEU A 139 3.99 6.13 18.27
CA LEU A 139 4.73 7.14 17.52
C LEU A 139 4.70 8.51 18.20
N SER A 140 5.86 9.05 18.54
CA SER A 140 5.99 10.48 18.83
C SER A 140 5.65 11.34 17.60
N SER A 141 5.43 12.64 17.77
CA SER A 141 5.11 13.55 16.66
C SER A 141 6.20 13.59 15.59
N SER A 142 7.48 13.58 15.99
CA SER A 142 8.60 13.55 15.02
C SER A 142 8.67 12.22 14.27
N GLN A 143 8.39 11.10 14.94
CA GLN A 143 8.32 9.79 14.29
C GLN A 143 7.12 9.68 13.34
N LEU A 144 5.98 10.28 13.68
CA LEU A 144 4.83 10.39 12.78
C LEU A 144 5.23 11.16 11.51
N GLU A 145 5.81 12.35 11.66
CA GLU A 145 6.24 13.17 10.52
C GLU A 145 7.22 12.43 9.62
N HIS A 146 8.23 11.77 10.22
CA HIS A 146 9.19 10.95 9.48
C HIS A 146 8.51 9.79 8.73
N SER A 147 7.61 9.06 9.38
CA SER A 147 6.92 7.92 8.78
C SER A 147 5.99 8.35 7.63
N LEU A 148 5.35 9.52 7.76
CA LEU A 148 4.54 10.11 6.69
C LEU A 148 5.40 10.54 5.50
N GLU A 149 6.60 11.06 5.74
CA GLU A 149 7.52 11.44 4.67
C GLU A 149 8.12 10.22 3.96
N GLU A 150 8.41 9.15 4.69
CA GLU A 150 8.79 7.84 4.11
C GLU A 150 7.67 7.32 3.19
N LEU A 151 6.43 7.33 3.68
CA LEU A 151 5.26 6.94 2.89
C LEU A 151 5.08 7.82 1.65
N LYS A 152 5.23 9.15 1.78
CA LYS A 152 5.18 10.08 0.64
C LYS A 152 6.22 9.70 -0.40
N THR A 153 7.47 9.57 0.03
CA THR A 153 8.61 9.32 -0.85
C THR A 153 8.45 7.99 -1.59
N LEU A 154 8.04 6.94 -0.87
CA LEU A 154 7.79 5.63 -1.46
C LEU A 154 6.63 5.69 -2.47
N SER A 155 5.55 6.39 -2.12
CA SER A 155 4.39 6.59 -2.99
C SER A 155 4.78 7.25 -4.32
N MET A 156 5.55 8.34 -4.27
CA MET A 156 6.01 9.04 -5.47
C MET A 156 6.90 8.15 -6.34
N LYS A 157 7.83 7.39 -5.73
CA LYS A 157 8.68 6.44 -6.46
C LYS A 157 7.87 5.37 -7.18
N ILE A 158 6.81 4.85 -6.57
CA ILE A 158 5.93 3.85 -7.20
C ILE A 158 5.25 4.45 -8.43
N LEU A 159 4.76 5.69 -8.33
CA LEU A 159 4.11 6.38 -9.45
C LEU A 159 5.11 6.66 -10.58
N ASP A 160 6.30 7.14 -10.25
CA ASP A 160 7.39 7.36 -11.22
C ASP A 160 7.73 6.05 -11.97
N ALA A 161 7.95 4.96 -11.23
CA ALA A 161 8.26 3.65 -11.81
C ALA A 161 7.11 3.08 -12.66
N LEU A 162 5.86 3.37 -12.29
CA LEU A 162 4.69 2.97 -13.08
C LEU A 162 4.65 3.70 -14.44
N ILE A 163 4.96 5.00 -14.44
CA ILE A 163 5.05 5.81 -15.66
C ILE A 163 6.14 5.27 -16.58
N GLU A 164 7.34 5.05 -16.04
CA GLU A 164 8.47 4.48 -16.78
C GLU A 164 8.07 3.13 -17.41
N THR A 165 7.50 2.22 -16.60
CA THR A 165 7.05 0.89 -17.05
C THR A 165 6.00 0.98 -18.18
N ALA A 166 5.06 1.92 -18.11
CA ALA A 166 4.03 2.05 -19.15
C ALA A 166 4.55 2.73 -20.42
N THR A 167 5.46 3.70 -20.29
CA THR A 167 6.13 4.35 -21.42
C THR A 167 6.92 3.34 -22.23
N GLU A 168 7.70 2.48 -21.56
CA GLU A 168 8.44 1.39 -22.20
C GLU A 168 7.51 0.41 -22.93
N ARG A 169 6.35 0.12 -22.33
CA ARG A 169 5.35 -0.79 -22.90
C ARG A 169 4.42 -0.14 -23.94
N ARG A 170 4.67 1.13 -24.31
CA ARG A 170 3.82 1.94 -25.20
C ARG A 170 2.34 1.93 -24.79
N LYS A 171 2.08 1.87 -23.48
CA LYS A 171 0.72 1.97 -22.95
C LYS A 171 0.42 3.44 -22.69
N GLU A 172 -0.75 3.90 -23.13
CA GLU A 172 -1.25 5.20 -22.71
C GLU A 172 -1.58 5.15 -21.21
N ILE A 173 -0.86 5.95 -20.42
CA ILE A 173 -1.29 6.30 -19.07
C ILE A 173 -2.06 7.61 -19.16
N ASP A 174 -3.18 7.66 -18.44
CA ASP A 174 -3.89 8.89 -18.15
C ASP A 174 -3.05 9.76 -17.19
N VAL A 175 -2.27 10.69 -17.75
CA VAL A 175 -1.37 11.60 -17.03
C VAL A 175 -2.14 12.52 -16.07
N ASP A 176 -3.40 12.88 -16.40
CA ASP A 176 -4.23 13.71 -15.54
C ASP A 176 -4.63 12.96 -14.27
N ARG A 177 -4.91 11.66 -14.40
CA ARG A 177 -5.21 10.78 -13.27
C ARG A 177 -4.01 10.60 -12.33
N GLU A 178 -2.81 10.53 -12.89
CA GLU A 178 -1.56 10.42 -12.14
C GLU A 178 -1.26 11.70 -11.34
N GLY A 179 -1.37 12.86 -11.98
CA GLY A 179 -1.26 14.16 -11.30
C GLY A 179 -2.32 14.36 -10.22
N GLY A 180 -3.53 13.81 -10.42
CA GLY A 180 -4.57 13.72 -9.41
C GLY A 180 -4.16 12.87 -8.20
N LEU A 181 -3.53 11.72 -8.43
CA LEU A 181 -3.09 10.81 -7.38
C LEU A 181 -1.92 11.39 -6.55
N ARG A 182 -0.97 12.09 -7.18
CA ARG A 182 0.09 12.81 -6.44
C ARG A 182 -0.50 13.87 -5.50
N LYS A 183 -1.39 14.72 -6.01
CA LYS A 183 -2.10 15.73 -5.22
C LYS A 183 -2.89 15.09 -4.08
N TYR A 184 -3.50 13.95 -4.34
CA TYR A 184 -4.24 13.19 -3.33
C TYR A 184 -3.32 12.67 -2.21
N VAL A 185 -2.16 12.09 -2.54
CA VAL A 185 -1.16 11.67 -1.53
C VAL A 185 -0.75 12.85 -0.66
N GLU A 186 -0.46 14.00 -1.28
CA GLU A 186 -0.09 15.22 -0.54
C GLU A 186 -1.23 15.73 0.35
N MET A 187 -2.46 15.71 -0.15
CA MET A 187 -3.65 16.12 0.59
C MET A 187 -3.87 15.23 1.82
N VAL A 188 -3.82 13.90 1.68
CA VAL A 188 -4.00 12.96 2.80
C VAL A 188 -2.90 13.17 3.84
N ILE A 189 -1.65 13.30 3.42
CA ILE A 189 -0.53 13.56 4.34
C ILE A 189 -0.70 14.90 5.06
N ALA A 190 -1.07 15.96 4.35
CA ALA A 190 -1.31 17.26 4.95
C ALA A 190 -2.45 17.21 5.98
N ASP A 191 -3.53 16.50 5.68
CA ASP A 191 -4.66 16.32 6.60
C ASP A 191 -4.26 15.52 7.85
N VAL A 192 -3.49 14.45 7.66
CA VAL A 192 -2.95 13.63 8.75
C VAL A 192 -1.90 14.39 9.59
N LYS A 193 -1.25 15.41 9.03
CA LYS A 193 -0.33 16.30 9.78
C LYS A 193 -1.06 17.39 10.58
N LYS A 194 -2.31 17.76 10.24
CA LYS A 194 -3.06 18.77 11.00
C LYS A 194 -3.16 18.34 12.47
N ARG A 195 -2.76 19.18 13.41
CA ARG A 195 -2.91 18.83 14.84
C ARG A 195 -4.39 18.70 15.17
N VAL A 196 -4.74 17.74 16.04
CA VAL A 196 -6.05 17.78 16.71
C VAL A 196 -6.01 19.07 17.54
N VAL A 197 -6.77 20.08 17.12
CA VAL A 197 -6.92 21.29 17.93
C VAL A 197 -7.66 20.85 19.17
N GLU A 198 -6.98 20.87 20.32
CA GLU A 198 -7.63 20.60 21.60
C GLU A 198 -8.79 21.57 21.78
N PRO A 199 -10.00 21.10 22.13
CA PRO A 199 -11.06 22.00 22.52
C PRO A 199 -10.57 22.80 23.74
N LYS A 200 -10.57 24.13 23.61
CA LYS A 200 -10.26 25.06 24.69
C LYS A 200 -11.28 24.97 25.82
#